data_AF-A0A8T8TCS2-F1
#
_entry.id   AF-A0A8T8TCS2-F1
#
_cell.length_a   1.000
_cell.length_b   1.000
_cell.length_c   1.000
_cell.angle_alpha   90.00
_cell.angle_beta   90.00
_cell.angle_gamma   90.00
#
_symmetry.space_group_name_H-M   'P 1'
#
loop_
_entity.id
_entity.type
_entity.pdbx_description
1 polymer ?
#
loop_
_entity_poly.entity_id
_entity_poly.type
_entity_poly.pdbx_seq_one_letter_code
_entity_poly.pdbx_strand_id
1 'polypeptide(L)'
;EFNEDGRTFFEGDDPYWTAVDLHYWQTGNYEWYTPLGATTKGGALRISLAKQPINNLDFKSAMLQSWNKLCIQGGYLEVSWAPKVGGYWSAVWMMANLGRAGYGATTEGMWPYAYDSEGGLQHDIESSQLSS
;
A
#
# COMPACT_ATOMS: atom_id res chain seq x y z
N GLU A 1 -2.64 17.24 -2.96
CA GLU A 1 -2.16 16.07 -3.71
C GLU A 1 -3.22 15.54 -4.67
N PHE A 2 -4.30 14.94 -4.18
CA PHE A 2 -5.30 14.25 -5.01
C PHE A 2 -6.45 15.15 -5.51
N ASN A 3 -6.13 16.37 -5.96
CA ASN A 3 -7.11 17.40 -6.29
C ASN A 3 -7.68 17.32 -7.72
N GLU A 4 -7.00 16.61 -8.61
CA GLU A 4 -7.47 16.36 -9.96
C GLU A 4 -8.27 15.06 -9.96
N ASP A 5 -9.51 15.10 -10.43
CA ASP A 5 -10.39 13.92 -10.49
C ASP A 5 -10.04 13.02 -11.67
N GLY A 6 -10.16 11.71 -11.45
CA GLY A 6 -9.97 10.72 -12.51
C GLY A 6 -8.52 10.35 -12.80
N ARG A 7 -7.56 10.71 -11.93
CA ARG A 7 -6.19 10.19 -12.02
C ARG A 7 -6.23 8.66 -11.99
N THR A 8 -5.40 8.07 -12.84
CA THR A 8 -5.08 6.66 -12.85
C THR A 8 -3.69 6.47 -12.25
N PHE A 9 -3.42 5.25 -11.80
CA PHE A 9 -2.16 4.92 -11.14
C PHE A 9 -1.51 3.68 -11.74
N PHE A 10 -1.75 3.42 -13.04
CA PHE A 10 -0.97 2.41 -13.74
C PHE A 10 0.51 2.81 -13.78
N GLU A 11 1.37 1.86 -14.11
CA GLU A 11 2.79 2.14 -14.24
C GLU A 11 3.04 3.21 -15.30
N GLY A 12 3.69 4.31 -14.91
CA GLY A 12 4.01 5.44 -15.79
C GLY A 12 2.97 6.57 -15.81
N ASP A 13 1.73 6.34 -15.36
CA ASP A 13 0.66 7.34 -15.43
C ASP A 13 0.86 8.51 -14.45
N ASP A 14 1.46 8.23 -13.29
CA ASP A 14 1.61 9.20 -12.22
C ASP A 14 3.10 9.36 -11.80
N PRO A 15 3.60 10.60 -11.67
CA PRO A 15 5.01 10.85 -11.36
C PRO A 15 5.40 10.44 -9.93
N TYR A 16 4.45 10.35 -9.00
CA TYR A 16 4.73 10.13 -7.58
C TYR A 16 4.24 8.77 -7.08
N TRP A 17 3.16 8.25 -7.67
CA TRP A 17 2.51 7.03 -7.20
C TRP A 17 2.44 5.97 -8.30
N THR A 18 2.42 4.70 -7.90
CA THR A 18 2.09 3.59 -8.79
C THR A 18 1.29 2.58 -8.00
N ALA A 19 0.12 2.22 -8.51
CA ALA A 19 -0.65 1.11 -7.99
C ALA A 19 -0.04 -0.20 -8.48
N VAL A 20 0.17 -1.15 -7.57
CA VAL A 20 0.70 -2.46 -7.92
C VAL A 20 -0.40 -3.37 -8.48
N ASP A 21 0.02 -4.32 -9.31
CA ASP A 21 -0.82 -5.40 -9.82
C ASP A 21 -0.27 -6.75 -9.33
N LEU A 22 -0.67 -7.16 -8.11
CA LEU A 22 -0.13 -8.35 -7.45
C LEU A 22 -1.05 -8.90 -6.35
N HIS A 23 -0.85 -10.17 -6.00
CA HIS A 23 -1.33 -10.73 -4.74
C HIS A 23 -0.25 -10.62 -3.67
N TYR A 24 -0.56 -9.94 -2.56
CA TYR A 24 0.34 -9.84 -1.42
C TYR A 24 0.24 -11.10 -0.55
N TRP A 25 0.74 -12.21 -1.09
CA TRP A 25 0.56 -13.54 -0.49
C TRP A 25 1.27 -13.69 0.87
N GLN A 26 2.38 -12.98 1.09
CA GLN A 26 3.15 -13.05 2.34
C GLN A 26 2.35 -12.63 3.57
N THR A 27 1.39 -11.72 3.38
CA THR A 27 0.49 -11.23 4.44
C THR A 27 -0.86 -11.94 4.44
N GLY A 28 -1.06 -12.93 3.55
CA GLY A 28 -2.29 -13.73 3.50
C GLY A 28 -3.51 -12.94 3.01
N ASN A 29 -3.32 -11.92 2.18
CA ASN A 29 -4.42 -11.07 1.71
C ASN A 29 -5.47 -11.88 0.92
N TYR A 30 -6.74 -11.56 1.14
CA TYR A 30 -7.86 -12.18 0.42
C TYR A 30 -8.12 -11.52 -0.94
N GLU A 31 -7.60 -10.31 -1.11
CA GLU A 31 -7.75 -9.50 -2.30
C GLU A 31 -6.51 -9.52 -3.20
N TRP A 32 -6.76 -9.37 -4.49
CA TRP A 32 -5.75 -8.98 -5.45
C TRP A 32 -5.64 -7.46 -5.48
N TYR A 33 -4.43 -6.91 -5.38
CA TYR A 33 -4.20 -5.49 -5.62
C TYR A 33 -4.10 -5.22 -7.11
N THR A 34 -4.86 -4.25 -7.60
CA THR A 34 -4.88 -3.86 -9.00
C THR A 34 -5.02 -2.34 -9.14
N PRO A 35 -4.42 -1.71 -10.17
CA PRO A 35 -4.59 -0.28 -10.44
C PRO A 35 -6.05 0.15 -10.60
N LEU A 36 -6.93 -0.76 -11.02
CA LEU A 36 -8.36 -0.51 -11.16
C LEU A 36 -9.07 -0.26 -9.82
N GLY A 37 -8.44 -0.57 -8.69
CA GLY A 37 -8.97 -0.31 -7.36
C GLY A 37 -8.77 1.11 -6.85
N ALA A 38 -7.98 1.93 -7.56
CA ALA A 38 -7.58 3.29 -7.16
C ALA A 38 -7.97 4.35 -8.19
N THR A 39 -8.43 5.49 -7.72
CA THR A 39 -8.61 6.72 -8.52
C THR A 39 -8.67 7.93 -7.59
N THR A 40 -8.73 9.14 -8.15
CA THR A 40 -8.97 10.37 -7.39
C THR A 40 -10.38 10.88 -7.68
N LYS A 41 -11.09 11.33 -6.62
CA LYS A 41 -12.41 11.94 -6.79
C LYS A 41 -12.79 12.82 -5.61
N GLY A 42 -13.13 14.06 -5.90
CA GLY A 42 -13.58 15.05 -4.92
C GLY A 42 -12.45 15.47 -3.98
N GLY A 43 -11.25 15.70 -4.53
CA GLY A 43 -10.09 16.16 -3.75
C GLY A 43 -9.35 15.09 -2.95
N ALA A 44 -9.69 13.81 -3.13
CA ALA A 44 -9.11 12.71 -2.36
C ALA A 44 -8.78 11.50 -3.23
N LEU A 45 -7.72 10.78 -2.85
CA LEU A 45 -7.47 9.41 -3.29
C LEU A 45 -8.61 8.52 -2.78
N ARG A 46 -9.13 7.68 -3.65
CA ARG A 46 -10.13 6.67 -3.34
C ARG A 46 -9.59 5.31 -3.68
N ILE A 47 -9.41 4.51 -2.63
CA ILE A 47 -9.14 3.08 -2.73
C ILE A 47 -10.45 2.36 -2.43
N SER A 48 -10.79 1.38 -3.26
CA SER A 48 -11.97 0.56 -3.11
C SER A 48 -11.60 -0.89 -2.82
N LEU A 49 -12.43 -1.57 -2.04
CA LEU A 49 -12.44 -3.02 -1.96
C LEU A 49 -13.79 -3.47 -2.53
N ALA A 50 -13.74 -4.37 -3.51
CA ALA A 50 -14.95 -4.89 -4.14
C ALA A 50 -14.89 -6.41 -4.25
N LYS A 51 -16.02 -7.07 -3.97
CA LYS A 51 -16.20 -8.50 -4.26
C LYS A 51 -16.36 -8.69 -5.76
N GLN A 52 -15.23 -8.76 -6.45
CA GLN A 52 -15.14 -8.95 -7.89
C GLN A 52 -14.02 -9.94 -8.13
N PRO A 53 -14.35 -11.17 -8.58
CA PRO A 53 -13.34 -12.20 -8.79
C PRO A 53 -12.29 -11.76 -9.80
N ILE A 54 -11.02 -11.95 -9.44
CA ILE A 54 -9.86 -11.62 -10.27
C ILE A 54 -8.69 -12.53 -9.87
N ASN A 55 -7.96 -13.06 -10.86
CA ASN A 55 -6.75 -13.86 -10.63
C ASN A 55 -6.89 -14.95 -9.54
N ASN A 56 -8.04 -15.67 -9.54
CA ASN A 56 -8.41 -16.72 -8.58
C ASN A 56 -8.66 -16.25 -7.12
N LEU A 57 -8.84 -14.96 -6.89
CA LEU A 57 -9.28 -14.38 -5.62
C LEU A 57 -10.67 -13.74 -5.78
N ASP A 58 -11.42 -13.66 -4.68
CA ASP A 58 -12.81 -13.17 -4.69
C ASP A 58 -12.94 -11.64 -4.62
N PHE A 59 -11.85 -10.97 -4.22
CA PHE A 59 -11.85 -9.54 -3.95
C PHE A 59 -10.74 -8.84 -4.74
N LYS A 60 -11.03 -7.60 -5.10
CA LYS A 60 -10.02 -6.68 -5.66
C LYS A 60 -9.91 -5.44 -4.79
N SER A 61 -8.68 -4.95 -4.62
CA SER A 61 -8.42 -3.64 -4.02
C SER A 61 -7.24 -2.94 -4.69
N ALA A 62 -6.69 -1.91 -4.06
CA ALA A 62 -5.52 -1.20 -4.56
C ALA A 62 -4.51 -0.93 -3.43
N MET A 63 -3.24 -1.02 -3.80
CA MET A 63 -2.09 -0.61 -2.99
C MET A 63 -1.25 0.33 -3.86
N LEU A 64 -1.02 1.55 -3.38
CA LEU A 64 -0.18 2.54 -4.07
C LEU A 64 1.20 2.59 -3.41
N GLN A 65 2.23 2.73 -4.24
CA GLN A 65 3.62 2.83 -3.81
C GLN A 65 4.28 4.06 -4.44
N SER A 66 5.13 4.74 -3.68
CA SER A 66 6.03 5.80 -4.15
C SER A 66 7.48 5.29 -4.31
N TRP A 67 7.63 3.99 -4.51
CA TRP A 67 8.93 3.31 -4.66
C TRP A 67 9.81 3.99 -5.71
N ASN A 68 11.03 4.40 -5.34
CA ASN A 68 11.97 5.17 -6.17
C ASN A 68 11.42 6.50 -6.73
N LYS A 69 10.31 7.03 -6.20
CA LYS A 69 9.68 8.29 -6.65
C LYS A 69 9.70 9.38 -5.58
N LEU A 70 9.71 9.00 -4.30
CA LEU A 70 9.71 9.93 -3.18
C LEU A 70 11.03 9.84 -2.40
N CYS A 71 11.66 11.00 -2.16
CA CYS A 71 12.84 11.15 -1.33
C CYS A 71 12.55 12.14 -0.21
N ILE A 72 12.60 11.69 1.05
CA ILE A 72 12.37 12.51 2.24
C ILE A 72 13.72 12.74 2.92
N GLN A 73 14.23 13.97 2.88
CA GLN A 73 15.51 14.35 3.52
C GLN A 73 15.32 15.01 4.90
N GLY A 74 14.07 15.23 5.29
CA GLY A 74 13.66 15.85 6.55
C GLY A 74 12.22 16.36 6.47
N GLY A 75 11.62 16.69 7.61
CA GLY A 75 10.25 17.21 7.70
C GLY A 75 9.24 16.18 8.22
N TYR A 76 7.95 16.47 8.01
CA TYR A 76 6.83 15.63 8.44
C TYR A 76 6.06 15.12 7.22
N LEU A 77 5.63 13.86 7.28
CA LEU A 77 4.64 13.30 6.39
C LEU A 77 3.33 13.17 7.17
N GLU A 78 2.30 13.88 6.73
CA GLU A 78 0.97 13.82 7.31
C GLU A 78 -0.02 13.31 6.28
N VAL A 79 -0.91 12.40 6.70
CA VAL A 79 -1.97 11.86 5.85
C VAL A 79 -3.30 12.03 6.56
N SER A 80 -4.25 12.66 5.87
CA SER A 80 -5.65 12.71 6.31
C SER A 80 -6.43 11.62 5.59
N TRP A 81 -7.02 10.70 6.35
CA TRP A 81 -7.81 9.58 5.81
C TRP A 81 -9.22 9.55 6.40
N ALA A 82 -10.13 8.82 5.77
CA ALA A 82 -11.46 8.55 6.30
C ALA A 82 -11.99 7.20 5.78
N PRO A 83 -11.62 6.06 6.40
CA PRO A 83 -12.15 4.75 6.03
C PRO A 83 -13.66 4.73 6.26
N LYS A 84 -14.42 4.29 5.24
CA LYS A 84 -15.88 4.35 5.27
C LYS A 84 -16.55 3.07 5.78
N VAL A 85 -15.79 1.99 5.91
CA VAL A 85 -16.29 0.67 6.29
C VAL A 85 -15.25 0.00 7.19
N GLY A 86 -15.69 -0.56 8.31
CA GLY A 86 -14.84 -1.30 9.24
C GLY A 86 -14.65 -2.76 8.83
N GLY A 87 -13.64 -3.42 9.42
CA GLY A 87 -13.32 -4.83 9.12
C GLY A 87 -12.27 -5.03 8.02
N TYR A 88 -11.73 -3.95 7.48
CA TYR A 88 -10.61 -3.98 6.53
C TYR A 88 -9.35 -3.39 7.16
N TRP A 89 -8.18 -3.86 6.72
CA TRP A 89 -6.90 -3.32 7.14
C TRP A 89 -6.48 -2.16 6.24
N SER A 90 -7.12 -0.99 6.38
CA SER A 90 -6.63 0.22 5.74
C SER A 90 -5.34 0.65 6.44
N ALA A 91 -4.23 0.68 5.72
CA ALA A 91 -2.94 1.02 6.27
C ALA A 91 -2.22 2.06 5.40
N VAL A 92 -1.49 2.94 6.06
CA VAL A 92 -0.49 3.82 5.45
C VAL A 92 0.78 3.58 6.24
N TRP A 93 1.85 3.26 5.53
CA TRP A 93 3.13 2.92 6.13
C TRP A 93 4.25 3.29 5.16
N MET A 94 5.48 3.33 5.65
CA MET A 94 6.66 3.70 4.88
C MET A 94 7.72 2.61 4.99
N MET A 95 8.46 2.42 3.91
CA MET A 95 9.60 1.52 3.86
C MET A 95 10.67 2.14 2.98
N ALA A 96 11.90 2.13 3.49
CA ALA A 96 13.06 2.62 2.75
C ALA A 96 13.32 1.73 1.53
N ASN A 97 14.18 2.20 0.62
CA ASN A 97 14.48 1.57 -0.68
C ASN A 97 15.21 0.20 -0.61
N LEU A 98 15.17 -0.49 0.54
CA LEU A 98 15.80 -1.79 0.77
C LEU A 98 14.92 -2.98 0.33
N GLY A 99 13.61 -2.79 0.12
CA GLY A 99 12.73 -3.82 -0.42
C GLY A 99 11.41 -3.27 -0.94
N ARG A 100 10.87 -3.86 -2.01
CA ARG A 100 9.61 -3.40 -2.62
C ARG A 100 8.45 -4.26 -2.13
N ALA A 101 7.62 -3.69 -1.26
CA ALA A 101 6.45 -4.35 -0.70
C ALA A 101 5.61 -5.11 -1.75
N GLY A 102 5.22 -6.35 -1.44
CA GLY A 102 4.47 -7.23 -2.36
C GLY A 102 5.34 -7.99 -3.38
N TYR A 103 6.62 -7.66 -3.54
CA TYR A 103 7.53 -8.36 -4.44
C TYR A 103 8.45 -9.30 -3.64
N GLY A 104 8.08 -10.58 -3.55
CA GLY A 104 8.80 -11.56 -2.72
C GLY A 104 10.30 -11.68 -3.01
N ALA A 105 10.70 -11.55 -4.27
CA ALA A 105 12.11 -11.64 -4.69
C ALA A 105 12.98 -10.46 -4.23
N THR A 106 12.41 -9.30 -3.85
CA THR A 106 13.16 -8.15 -3.30
C THR A 106 12.88 -7.93 -1.82
N THR A 107 12.12 -8.83 -1.18
CA THR A 107 11.62 -8.67 0.20
C THR A 107 12.05 -9.83 1.11
N GLU A 108 12.90 -10.75 0.67
CA GLU A 108 13.46 -11.81 1.52
C GLU A 108 14.13 -11.19 2.77
N GLY A 109 13.45 -11.28 3.92
CA GLY A 109 13.94 -10.80 5.21
C GLY A 109 13.75 -9.32 5.55
N MET A 110 13.05 -8.51 4.73
CA MET A 110 12.85 -7.06 4.99
C MET A 110 11.40 -6.67 5.33
N TRP A 111 10.44 -7.54 5.03
CA TRP A 111 9.03 -7.39 5.40
C TRP A 111 8.34 -8.77 5.33
N PRO A 112 7.46 -9.14 6.27
CA PRO A 112 6.96 -8.39 7.43
C PRO A 112 7.91 -8.45 8.64
N TYR A 113 9.22 -8.44 8.40
CA TYR A 113 10.23 -8.54 9.44
C TYR A 113 10.95 -7.21 9.61
N ALA A 114 11.21 -6.79 10.85
CA ALA A 114 12.19 -5.75 11.15
C ALA A 114 13.42 -6.37 11.80
N TYR A 115 14.52 -5.64 11.76
CA TYR A 115 15.72 -6.00 12.52
C TYR A 115 15.68 -5.31 13.88
N ASP A 116 15.84 -6.10 14.94
CA ASP A 116 16.10 -5.53 16.26
C ASP A 116 17.48 -4.84 16.32
N SER A 117 17.75 -4.12 17.40
CA SER A 117 19.04 -3.42 17.62
C SER A 117 20.25 -4.35 17.67
N GLU A 118 20.04 -5.67 17.72
CA GLU A 118 21.06 -6.71 17.83
C GLU A 118 21.18 -7.55 16.54
N GLY A 119 20.43 -7.21 15.48
CA GLY A 119 20.49 -7.86 14.16
C GLY A 119 19.63 -9.12 14.02
N GLY A 120 18.74 -9.40 14.97
CA GLY A 120 17.74 -10.47 14.89
C GLY A 120 16.56 -10.10 13.98
N LEU A 121 16.09 -11.07 13.18
CA LEU A 121 14.85 -10.93 12.40
C LEU A 121 13.64 -11.11 13.33
N GLN A 122 12.86 -10.05 13.54
CA GLN A 122 11.61 -10.09 14.30
C GLN A 122 10.43 -9.89 13.36
N HIS A 123 9.37 -10.68 13.53
CA HIS A 123 8.13 -10.55 12.75
C HIS A 123 7.30 -9.37 13.29
N ASP A 124 7.43 -8.22 12.63
CA ASP A 124 6.85 -6.96 13.05
C ASP A 124 5.56 -6.68 12.28
N ILE A 125 4.46 -7.17 12.85
CA ILE A 125 3.14 -6.59 12.61
C ILE A 125 2.85 -5.63 13.76
N GLU A 126 3.64 -4.56 13.90
CA GLU A 126 3.23 -3.44 14.75
C GLU A 126 2.16 -2.64 14.02
N SER A 127 0.93 -3.12 14.13
CA SER A 127 -0.25 -2.32 13.88
C SER A 127 -0.30 -1.23 14.93
N SER A 128 0.06 0.00 14.57
CA SER A 128 -0.48 1.16 15.28
C SER A 128 -1.99 1.19 15.00
N GLN A 129 -2.73 0.43 15.80
CA GLN A 129 -4.16 0.57 15.98
C GLN A 129 -4.38 1.97 16.54
N LEU A 130 -4.49 2.98 15.68
CA LEU A 130 -5.16 4.22 16.06
C LEU A 130 -6.63 3.87 16.20
N SER A 131 -7.00 3.44 17.41
CA SER A 131 -8.39 3.33 17.80
C SER A 131 -8.99 4.73 17.76
N SER A 132 -9.96 4.94 16.87
CA SER A 132 -10.98 5.98 17.02
C SER A 132 -12.32 5.32 17.28
#